data_AF-A0A813BTL1-F1
#
_entry.id   AF-A0A813BTL1-F1
#
_cell.length_a   1.000
_cell.length_b   1.000
_cell.length_c   1.000
_cell.angle_alpha   90.00
_cell.angle_beta   90.00
_cell.angle_gamma   90.00
#
_symmetry.space_group_name_H-M   'P 1'
#
loop_
_entity.id
_entity.type
_entity.pdbx_description
1 polymer ?
#
loop_
_entity_poly.entity_id
_entity_poly.type
_entity_poly.pdbx_seq_one_letter_code
_entity_poly.pdbx_strand_id
1 'polypeptide(L)'
;EQAIDVKKPQSEMETLEGEVAEMQKQLKLAGENREKENEEFQQVVEDQRKTQKLLKDALDVLGKFYKKEALIQVHAVHAGPESPDGFKDYKANDKSFGVLSMLQKLIADSKAMEAESLRAEKSAQKAYEAFSADTTASVEKKEASVSEKKAEKARLEKSLVRTRQGREGAEDALENLANTKAGLHESCDFLMQNFEARQAARSEEMDSVKKAKAILSGATFAEIQLD
;
A
#
# COMPACT_ATOMS: atom_id res chain seq x y z
N GLU A 1 31.57 -4.90 -10.21
CA GLU A 1 30.91 -3.87 -9.38
C GLU A 1 29.42 -3.90 -9.65
N GLN A 2 28.60 -4.28 -8.66
CA GLN A 2 27.15 -4.06 -8.75
C GLN A 2 26.90 -2.58 -8.50
N ALA A 3 26.32 -1.88 -9.47
CA ALA A 3 25.88 -0.50 -9.29
C ALA A 3 24.86 -0.45 -8.13
N ILE A 4 25.07 0.47 -7.19
CA ILE A 4 24.12 0.69 -6.09
C ILE A 4 22.84 1.28 -6.68
N ASP A 5 21.80 0.46 -6.77
CA ASP A 5 20.51 0.83 -7.37
C ASP A 5 19.53 1.35 -6.32
N VAL A 6 19.56 2.66 -6.09
CA VAL A 6 18.62 3.37 -5.19
C VAL A 6 17.22 3.49 -5.82
N LYS A 7 17.09 3.34 -7.14
CA LYS A 7 15.81 3.55 -7.84
C LYS A 7 14.85 2.41 -7.59
N LYS A 8 15.35 1.17 -7.52
CA LYS A 8 14.53 -0.01 -7.27
C LYS A 8 13.66 0.09 -5.99
N PRO A 9 14.22 0.30 -4.78
CA PRO A 9 13.39 0.41 -3.59
C PRO A 9 12.45 1.62 -3.64
N GLN A 10 12.82 2.70 -4.33
CA GLN A 10 11.93 3.83 -4.55
C GLN A 10 10.71 3.46 -5.41
N SER A 11 10.90 2.80 -6.55
CA SER A 11 9.77 2.39 -7.40
C SER A 11 8.86 1.36 -6.72
N GLU A 12 9.45 0.47 -5.91
CA GLU A 12 8.70 -0.51 -5.12
C GLU A 12 7.84 0.20 -4.04
N MET A 13 8.39 1.23 -3.37
CA MET A 13 7.62 2.05 -2.42
C MET A 13 6.46 2.78 -3.09
N GLU A 14 6.71 3.47 -4.21
CA GLU A 14 5.66 4.21 -4.94
C GLU A 14 4.51 3.29 -5.37
N THR A 15 4.84 2.07 -5.80
CA THR A 15 3.84 1.04 -6.14
C THR A 15 3.02 0.63 -4.91
N LEU A 16 3.70 0.31 -3.79
CA LEU A 16 3.03 -0.13 -2.56
C LEU A 16 2.16 0.98 -1.94
N GLU A 17 2.63 2.23 -1.96
CA GLU A 17 1.86 3.40 -1.50
C GLU A 17 0.60 3.60 -2.36
N GLY A 18 0.72 3.42 -3.68
CA GLY A 18 -0.43 3.44 -4.60
C GLY A 18 -1.44 2.34 -4.30
N GLU A 19 -0.98 1.11 -4.06
CA GLU A 19 -1.86 -0.01 -3.68
C GLU A 19 -2.56 0.23 -2.33
N VAL A 20 -1.85 0.78 -1.33
CA VAL A 20 -2.43 1.14 -0.03
C VAL A 20 -3.53 2.19 -0.20
N ALA A 21 -3.28 3.24 -0.98
CA ALA A 21 -4.25 4.29 -1.23
C ALA A 21 -5.52 3.75 -1.90
N GLU A 22 -5.37 2.87 -2.90
CA GLU A 22 -6.52 2.25 -3.57
C GLU A 22 -7.30 1.33 -2.61
N MET A 23 -6.61 0.49 -1.82
CA MET A 23 -7.27 -0.36 -0.83
C MET A 23 -8.06 0.43 0.22
N GLN A 24 -7.51 1.53 0.72
CA GLN A 24 -8.20 2.42 1.67
C GLN A 24 -9.44 3.06 1.03
N LYS A 25 -9.35 3.45 -0.25
CA LYS A 25 -10.49 3.96 -1.01
C LYS A 25 -11.58 2.90 -1.17
N GLN A 26 -11.21 1.68 -1.54
CA GLN A 26 -12.16 0.57 -1.65
C GLN A 26 -12.82 0.24 -0.31
N LEU A 27 -12.07 0.27 0.78
CA LEU A 27 -12.61 0.07 2.13
C LEU A 27 -13.66 1.12 2.50
N LYS A 28 -13.37 2.40 2.19
CA LYS A 28 -14.31 3.50 2.41
C LYS A 28 -15.60 3.33 1.59
N LEU A 29 -15.47 3.05 0.30
CA LEU A 29 -16.61 2.84 -0.60
C LEU A 29 -17.45 1.65 -0.16
N ALA A 30 -16.82 0.55 0.25
CA ALA A 30 -17.52 -0.62 0.78
C ALA A 30 -18.29 -0.28 2.06
N GLY A 31 -17.72 0.55 2.94
CA GLY A 31 -18.40 1.03 4.15
C GLY A 31 -19.63 1.90 3.83
N GLU A 32 -19.49 2.86 2.92
CA GLU A 32 -20.60 3.73 2.47
C GLU A 32 -21.72 2.92 1.80
N ASN A 33 -21.38 1.91 0.99
CA ASN A 33 -22.36 1.01 0.40
C ASN A 33 -23.06 0.17 1.46
N ARG A 34 -22.32 -0.33 2.47
CA ARG A 34 -22.91 -1.10 3.56
C ARG A 34 -23.88 -0.30 4.41
N GLU A 35 -23.62 0.98 4.62
CA GLU A 35 -24.54 1.87 5.32
C GLU A 35 -25.88 1.96 4.57
N LYS A 36 -25.83 2.22 3.26
CA LYS A 36 -27.04 2.29 2.40
C LYS A 36 -27.80 0.97 2.33
N GLU A 37 -27.09 -0.14 2.11
CA GLU A 37 -27.72 -1.47 2.06
C GLU A 37 -28.40 -1.82 3.40
N ASN A 38 -27.83 -1.41 4.53
CA ASN A 38 -28.42 -1.63 5.85
C ASN A 38 -29.69 -0.80 6.04
N GLU A 39 -29.66 0.47 5.63
CA GLU A 39 -30.82 1.35 5.67
C GLU A 39 -31.98 0.79 4.83
N GLU A 40 -31.70 0.36 3.60
CA GLU A 40 -32.68 -0.27 2.72
C GLU A 40 -33.22 -1.57 3.34
N PHE A 41 -32.35 -2.41 3.90
CA PHE A 41 -32.74 -3.63 4.61
C PHE A 41 -33.69 -3.34 5.78
N GLN A 42 -33.40 -2.33 6.60
CA GLN A 42 -34.24 -1.94 7.73
C GLN A 42 -35.64 -1.50 7.27
N GLN A 43 -35.72 -0.69 6.22
CA GLN A 43 -36.98 -0.26 5.63
C GLN A 43 -37.79 -1.45 5.11
N VAL A 44 -37.15 -2.36 4.37
CA VAL A 44 -37.81 -3.57 3.83
C VAL A 44 -38.37 -4.44 4.96
N VAL A 45 -37.59 -4.69 6.02
CA VAL A 45 -38.06 -5.49 7.16
C VAL A 45 -39.22 -4.79 7.89
N GLU A 46 -39.14 -3.48 8.08
CA GLU A 46 -40.20 -2.71 8.71
C GLU A 46 -41.50 -2.77 7.90
N ASP A 47 -41.43 -2.57 6.59
CA ASP A 47 -42.58 -2.61 5.68
C ASP A 47 -43.18 -4.01 5.59
N GLN A 48 -42.36 -5.06 5.59
CA GLN A 48 -42.87 -6.43 5.65
C GLN A 48 -43.58 -6.71 6.98
N ARG A 49 -43.03 -6.26 8.11
CA ARG A 49 -43.70 -6.41 9.42
C ARG A 49 -45.03 -5.67 9.47
N LYS A 50 -45.10 -4.45 8.94
CA LYS A 50 -46.35 -3.68 8.81
C LYS A 50 -47.35 -4.42 7.92
N THR A 51 -46.91 -4.94 6.79
CA THR A 51 -47.74 -5.72 5.85
C THR A 51 -48.29 -6.98 6.50
N GLN A 52 -47.45 -7.76 7.19
CA GLN A 52 -47.89 -8.94 7.93
C GLN A 52 -48.93 -8.59 8.99
N LYS A 53 -48.76 -7.48 9.71
CA LYS A 53 -49.73 -7.02 10.72
C LYS A 53 -51.06 -6.67 10.05
N LEU A 54 -51.04 -5.83 9.03
CA LEU A 54 -52.24 -5.40 8.30
C LEU A 54 -53.01 -6.58 7.70
N LEU A 55 -52.30 -7.53 7.08
CA LEU A 55 -52.91 -8.73 6.50
C LEU A 55 -53.51 -9.65 7.57
N LYS A 56 -52.87 -9.77 8.74
CA LYS A 56 -53.43 -10.53 9.88
C LYS A 56 -54.69 -9.87 10.42
N ASP A 57 -54.69 -8.55 10.58
CA ASP A 57 -55.85 -7.80 11.05
C ASP A 57 -57.03 -7.96 10.06
N ALA A 58 -56.78 -7.87 8.75
CA ALA A 58 -57.78 -8.13 7.72
C ALA A 58 -58.31 -9.56 7.74
N LEU A 59 -57.42 -10.55 7.92
CA LEU A 59 -57.78 -11.96 8.04
C LEU A 59 -58.67 -12.23 9.26
N ASP A 60 -58.42 -11.58 10.40
CA ASP A 60 -59.22 -11.72 11.62
C ASP A 60 -60.63 -11.12 11.45
N VAL A 61 -60.74 -9.92 10.85
CA VAL A 61 -62.04 -9.29 10.57
C VAL A 61 -62.88 -10.13 9.61
N LEU A 62 -62.30 -10.56 8.49
CA LEU A 62 -63.00 -11.41 7.51
C LEU A 62 -63.33 -12.78 8.12
N GLY A 63 -62.41 -13.37 8.89
CA GLY A 63 -62.63 -14.64 9.57
C GLY A 63 -63.79 -14.59 10.55
N LYS A 64 -63.93 -13.51 11.33
CA LYS A 64 -65.07 -13.29 12.24
C LYS A 64 -66.39 -13.16 11.47
N PHE A 65 -66.40 -12.43 10.35
CA PHE A 65 -67.59 -12.28 9.50
C PHE A 65 -68.06 -13.61 8.91
N TYR A 66 -67.17 -14.36 8.25
CA TYR A 66 -67.54 -15.63 7.61
C TYR A 66 -67.84 -16.76 8.61
N LYS A 67 -67.21 -16.77 9.80
CA LYS A 67 -67.59 -17.71 10.88
C LYS A 67 -68.98 -17.39 11.44
N LYS A 68 -69.31 -16.11 11.60
CA LYS A 68 -70.63 -15.66 12.08
C LYS A 68 -71.73 -16.01 11.09
N GLU A 69 -71.51 -15.78 9.79
CA GLU A 69 -72.45 -16.14 8.72
C GLU A 69 -72.61 -17.66 8.56
N ALA A 70 -71.53 -18.45 8.68
CA ALA A 70 -71.61 -19.91 8.66
C ALA A 70 -72.43 -20.46 9.85
N LEU A 71 -72.33 -19.85 11.03
CA LEU A 71 -73.16 -20.17 12.20
C LEU A 71 -74.62 -19.75 12.04
N ILE A 72 -74.90 -18.68 11.29
CA ILE A 72 -76.25 -18.19 10.98
C ILE A 72 -76.93 -19.06 9.90
N GLN A 73 -76.20 -19.53 8.88
CA GLN A 73 -76.73 -20.49 7.90
C GLN A 73 -77.09 -21.85 8.52
N VAL A 74 -76.40 -22.26 9.59
CA VAL A 74 -76.76 -23.48 10.36
C VAL A 74 -77.93 -23.22 11.33
N HIS A 75 -78.21 -21.96 11.70
CA HIS A 75 -79.31 -21.56 12.60
C HIS A 75 -80.53 -20.95 11.90
N ALA A 76 -80.59 -20.93 10.56
CA ALA A 76 -81.77 -20.48 9.82
C ALA A 76 -82.90 -21.51 9.82
N VAL A 77 -83.35 -21.90 11.02
CA VAL A 77 -84.66 -22.48 11.29
C VAL A 77 -85.22 -21.71 12.50
N HIS A 78 -85.64 -20.45 12.30
CA HIS A 78 -86.85 -19.82 12.89
C HIS A 78 -86.84 -18.27 12.78
N ALA A 79 -87.80 -17.76 12.01
CA ALA A 79 -88.63 -16.56 12.17
C ALA A 79 -88.03 -15.26 12.79
N GLY A 80 -87.89 -14.23 11.95
CA GLY A 80 -87.81 -12.81 12.34
C GLY A 80 -88.26 -11.89 11.19
N PRO A 81 -88.78 -10.66 11.46
CA PRO A 81 -89.53 -9.85 10.50
C PRO A 81 -88.66 -9.30 9.36
N GLU A 82 -89.29 -9.15 8.19
CA GLU A 82 -88.70 -8.81 6.90
C GLU A 82 -87.88 -7.50 6.90
N SER A 83 -86.72 -7.58 6.25
CA SER A 83 -85.82 -6.45 5.97
C SER A 83 -86.51 -5.38 5.11
N PRO A 84 -86.28 -4.07 5.35
CA PRO A 84 -86.86 -2.98 4.55
C PRO A 84 -86.52 -3.07 3.06
N ASP A 85 -87.54 -2.84 2.22
CA ASP A 85 -87.45 -2.90 0.75
C ASP A 85 -86.32 -2.01 0.20
N GLY A 86 -85.37 -2.64 -0.49
CA GLY A 86 -84.26 -1.99 -1.19
C GLY A 86 -82.86 -2.42 -0.74
N PHE A 87 -82.72 -3.05 0.43
CA PHE A 87 -81.46 -3.68 0.84
C PHE A 87 -81.44 -5.13 0.35
N LYS A 88 -80.57 -5.45 -0.62
CA LYS A 88 -80.25 -6.85 -0.91
C LYS A 88 -79.65 -7.47 0.34
N ASP A 89 -80.15 -8.64 0.75
CA ASP A 89 -79.55 -9.42 1.84
C ASP A 89 -78.05 -9.55 1.61
N TYR A 90 -77.26 -9.14 2.60
CA TYR A 90 -75.81 -9.34 2.62
C TYR A 90 -75.54 -10.86 2.76
N LYS A 91 -75.51 -11.59 1.65
CA LYS A 91 -75.17 -13.02 1.64
C LYS A 91 -73.67 -13.23 1.53
N ALA A 92 -73.16 -14.20 2.28
CA ALA A 92 -71.82 -14.75 2.08
C ALA A 92 -71.64 -15.23 0.63
N ASN A 93 -70.54 -14.84 0.00
CA ASN A 93 -70.19 -15.23 -1.37
C ASN A 93 -69.34 -16.51 -1.36
N ASP A 94 -69.66 -17.50 -2.19
CA ASP A 94 -68.92 -18.78 -2.28
C ASP A 94 -67.43 -18.61 -2.64
N LYS A 95 -67.04 -17.47 -3.23
CA LYS A 95 -65.63 -17.16 -3.55
C LYS A 95 -64.79 -16.69 -2.34
N SER A 96 -65.41 -16.48 -1.18
CA SER A 96 -64.75 -15.90 -0.01
C SER A 96 -63.69 -16.80 0.65
N PHE A 97 -63.80 -18.13 0.50
CA PHE A 97 -62.77 -19.06 0.97
C PHE A 97 -61.44 -18.88 0.22
N GLY A 98 -61.49 -18.54 -1.08
CA GLY A 98 -60.31 -18.27 -1.90
C GLY A 98 -59.55 -17.01 -1.46
N VAL A 99 -60.27 -15.97 -1.05
CA VAL A 99 -59.67 -14.70 -0.58
C VAL A 99 -58.97 -14.87 0.77
N LEU A 100 -59.56 -15.63 1.71
CA LEU A 100 -58.93 -15.95 3.00
C LEU A 100 -57.64 -16.76 2.82
N SER A 101 -57.65 -17.75 1.92
CA SER A 101 -56.46 -18.53 1.57
C SER A 101 -55.38 -17.66 0.91
N MET A 102 -55.77 -16.73 0.04
CA MET A 102 -54.84 -15.77 -0.58
C MET A 102 -54.19 -14.84 0.46
N LEU A 103 -54.96 -14.33 1.43
CA LEU A 103 -54.41 -13.51 2.53
C LEU A 103 -53.45 -14.30 3.42
N GLN A 104 -53.77 -15.55 3.76
CA GLN A 104 -52.86 -16.44 4.49
C GLN A 104 -51.57 -16.70 3.72
N LYS A 105 -51.67 -16.93 2.41
CA LYS A 105 -50.50 -17.09 1.53
C LYS A 105 -49.64 -15.83 1.49
N LEU A 106 -50.22 -14.65 1.32
CA LEU A 106 -49.48 -13.38 1.33
C LEU A 106 -48.77 -13.12 2.66
N ILE A 107 -49.37 -13.49 3.80
CA ILE A 107 -48.69 -13.42 5.11
C ILE A 107 -47.50 -14.37 5.16
N ALA A 108 -47.65 -15.60 4.64
CA ALA A 108 -46.57 -16.59 4.59
C ALA A 108 -45.44 -16.11 3.67
N ASP A 109 -45.76 -15.58 2.50
CA ASP A 109 -44.81 -15.02 1.54
C ASP A 109 -44.05 -13.82 2.14
N SER A 110 -44.76 -12.92 2.82
CA SER A 110 -44.13 -11.76 3.51
C SER A 110 -43.20 -12.19 4.65
N LYS A 111 -43.56 -13.23 5.42
CA LYS A 111 -42.67 -13.83 6.44
C LYS A 111 -41.45 -14.51 5.82
N ALA A 112 -41.63 -15.19 4.69
CA ALA A 112 -40.53 -15.82 3.96
C ALA A 112 -39.55 -14.77 3.46
N MET A 113 -40.06 -13.66 2.90
CA MET A 113 -39.24 -12.53 2.45
C MET A 113 -38.50 -11.86 3.61
N GLU A 114 -39.14 -11.60 4.75
CA GLU A 114 -38.44 -11.08 5.95
C GLU A 114 -37.29 -12.01 6.39
N ALA A 115 -37.55 -13.32 6.44
CA ALA A 115 -36.54 -14.30 6.83
C ALA A 115 -35.38 -14.40 5.82
N GLU A 116 -35.68 -14.27 4.53
CA GLU A 116 -34.66 -14.22 3.47
C GLU A 116 -33.82 -12.95 3.57
N SER A 117 -34.45 -11.77 3.71
CA SER A 117 -33.76 -10.50 3.91
C SER A 117 -32.83 -10.55 5.14
N LEU A 118 -33.29 -11.12 6.27
CA LEU A 118 -32.46 -11.27 7.48
C LEU A 118 -31.24 -12.16 7.25
N ARG A 119 -31.39 -13.24 6.47
CA ARG A 119 -30.26 -14.11 6.12
C ARG A 119 -29.30 -13.43 5.16
N ALA A 120 -29.82 -12.73 4.16
CA ALA A 120 -29.03 -11.97 3.20
C ALA A 120 -28.20 -10.89 3.91
N GLU A 121 -28.82 -10.11 4.79
CA GLU A 121 -28.14 -9.07 5.59
C GLU A 121 -27.04 -9.67 6.46
N LYS A 122 -27.32 -10.77 7.17
CA LYS A 122 -26.29 -11.44 7.99
C LYS A 122 -25.11 -11.92 7.15
N SER A 123 -25.37 -12.42 5.93
CA SER A 123 -24.32 -12.84 5.01
C SER A 123 -23.52 -11.65 4.47
N ALA A 124 -24.19 -10.57 4.11
CA ALA A 124 -23.57 -9.34 3.62
C ALA A 124 -22.68 -8.70 4.70
N GLN A 125 -23.18 -8.59 5.93
CA GLN A 125 -22.43 -8.09 7.08
C GLN A 125 -21.16 -8.93 7.33
N LYS A 126 -21.28 -10.26 7.33
CA LYS A 126 -20.12 -11.15 7.51
C LYS A 126 -19.09 -10.99 6.37
N ALA A 127 -19.57 -10.86 5.13
CA ALA A 127 -18.68 -10.66 3.98
C ALA A 127 -17.94 -9.32 4.09
N TYR A 128 -18.63 -8.25 4.51
CA TYR A 128 -18.01 -6.95 4.76
C TYR A 128 -16.98 -6.99 5.89
N GLU A 129 -17.30 -7.63 7.02
CA GLU A 129 -16.35 -7.79 8.14
C GLU A 129 -15.08 -8.52 7.71
N ALA A 130 -15.23 -9.62 6.95
CA ALA A 130 -14.11 -10.37 6.41
C ALA A 130 -13.28 -9.53 5.43
N PHE A 131 -13.93 -8.83 4.50
CA PHE A 131 -13.27 -7.94 3.55
C PHE A 131 -12.53 -6.80 4.25
N SER A 132 -13.15 -6.17 5.26
CA SER A 132 -12.56 -5.08 6.04
C SER A 132 -11.33 -5.55 6.81
N ALA A 133 -11.42 -6.72 7.45
CA ALA A 133 -10.30 -7.30 8.19
C ALA A 133 -9.13 -7.67 7.27
N ASP A 134 -9.40 -8.35 6.15
CA ASP A 134 -8.36 -8.73 5.18
C ASP A 134 -7.70 -7.51 4.53
N THR A 135 -8.50 -6.52 4.14
CA THR A 135 -8.01 -5.26 3.57
C THR A 135 -7.14 -4.50 4.57
N THR A 136 -7.56 -4.40 5.83
CA THR A 136 -6.79 -3.72 6.89
C THR A 136 -5.46 -4.44 7.13
N ALA A 137 -5.47 -5.76 7.26
CA ALA A 137 -4.24 -6.54 7.41
C ALA A 137 -3.29 -6.40 6.21
N SER A 138 -3.85 -6.33 4.99
CA SER A 138 -3.10 -6.11 3.76
C SER A 138 -2.48 -4.71 3.71
N VAL A 139 -3.21 -3.68 4.15
CA VAL A 139 -2.72 -2.31 4.30
C VAL A 139 -1.55 -2.28 5.29
N GLU A 140 -1.72 -2.81 6.50
CA GLU A 140 -0.68 -2.82 7.53
C GLU A 140 0.60 -3.52 7.04
N LYS A 141 0.46 -4.66 6.35
CA LYS A 141 1.59 -5.39 5.79
C LYS A 141 2.31 -4.57 4.71
N LYS A 142 1.57 -3.88 3.83
CA LYS A 142 2.16 -3.04 2.79
C LYS A 142 2.84 -1.81 3.38
N GLU A 143 2.25 -1.17 4.38
CA GLU A 143 2.86 -0.03 5.09
C GLU A 143 4.16 -0.44 5.81
N ALA A 144 4.19 -1.62 6.44
CA ALA A 144 5.42 -2.17 7.01
C ALA A 144 6.50 -2.39 5.94
N SER A 145 6.12 -2.93 4.78
CA SER A 145 7.01 -3.12 3.63
C SER A 145 7.54 -1.78 3.09
N VAL A 146 6.70 -0.74 3.00
CA VAL A 146 7.12 0.63 2.64
C VAL A 146 8.17 1.15 3.63
N SER A 147 7.97 0.96 4.94
CA SER A 147 8.94 1.37 5.95
C SER A 147 10.28 0.64 5.82
N GLU A 148 10.25 -0.67 5.56
CA GLU A 148 11.46 -1.47 5.32
C GLU A 148 12.21 -0.97 4.07
N LYS A 149 11.49 -0.74 2.97
CA LYS A 149 12.06 -0.23 1.71
C LYS A 149 12.64 1.16 1.85
N LYS A 150 12.00 2.02 2.66
CA LYS A 150 12.53 3.34 3.01
C LYS A 150 13.87 3.23 3.75
N ALA A 151 13.98 2.30 4.69
CA ALA A 151 15.22 2.03 5.41
C ALA A 151 16.30 1.43 4.49
N GLU A 152 15.93 0.52 3.58
CA GLU A 152 16.80 -0.03 2.54
C GLU A 152 17.36 1.09 1.64
N LYS A 153 16.49 1.95 1.11
CA LYS A 153 16.86 3.10 0.28
C LYS A 153 17.86 4.00 0.99
N ALA A 154 17.60 4.37 2.25
CA ALA A 154 18.50 5.23 3.03
C ALA A 154 19.89 4.59 3.23
N ARG A 155 19.95 3.26 3.44
CA ARG A 155 21.22 2.52 3.54
C ARG A 155 21.99 2.53 2.21
N LEU A 156 21.29 2.33 1.10
CA LEU A 156 21.90 2.37 -0.24
C LEU A 156 22.40 3.77 -0.58
N GLU A 157 21.64 4.83 -0.27
CA GLU A 157 22.07 6.22 -0.46
C GLU A 157 23.34 6.54 0.35
N LYS A 158 23.40 6.12 1.61
CA LYS A 158 24.60 6.28 2.43
C LYS A 158 25.80 5.55 1.83
N SER A 159 25.61 4.32 1.34
CA SER A 159 26.65 3.54 0.68
C SER A 159 27.12 4.22 -0.60
N LEU A 160 26.19 4.73 -1.41
CA LEU A 160 26.47 5.44 -2.65
C LEU A 160 27.33 6.69 -2.41
N VAL A 161 26.97 7.51 -1.42
CA VAL A 161 27.75 8.70 -1.06
C VAL A 161 29.15 8.31 -0.60
N ARG A 162 29.28 7.31 0.29
CA ARG A 162 30.58 6.84 0.77
C ARG A 162 31.47 6.33 -0.37
N THR A 163 30.92 5.54 -1.28
CA THR A 163 31.66 5.01 -2.44
C THR A 163 32.07 6.13 -3.39
N ARG A 164 31.21 7.13 -3.62
CA ARG A 164 31.55 8.30 -4.43
C ARG A 164 32.71 9.11 -3.83
N GLN A 165 32.66 9.39 -2.53
CA GLN A 165 33.74 10.07 -1.82
C GLN A 165 35.05 9.27 -1.85
N GLY A 166 34.97 7.95 -1.66
CA GLY A 166 36.14 7.08 -1.77
C GLY A 166 36.76 7.08 -3.17
N ARG A 167 35.93 7.07 -4.21
CA ARG A 167 36.38 7.18 -5.60
C ARG A 167 37.07 8.52 -5.87
N GLU A 168 36.44 9.62 -5.47
CA GLU A 168 36.99 10.98 -5.63
C GLU A 168 38.35 11.11 -4.92
N GLY A 169 38.45 10.69 -3.65
CA GLY A 169 39.73 10.71 -2.94
C GLY A 169 40.80 9.79 -3.56
N ALA A 170 40.42 8.67 -4.17
CA ALA A 170 41.35 7.81 -4.90
C ALA A 170 41.81 8.44 -6.22
N GLU A 171 40.93 9.16 -6.92
CA GLU A 171 41.24 9.92 -8.13
C GLU A 171 42.22 11.06 -7.80
N ASP A 172 41.96 11.81 -6.73
CA ASP A 172 42.87 12.87 -6.24
C ASP A 172 44.24 12.30 -5.85
N ALA A 173 44.27 11.16 -5.13
CA ALA A 173 45.52 10.50 -4.77
C ALA A 173 46.30 10.04 -5.99
N LEU A 174 45.61 9.51 -7.01
CA LEU A 174 46.21 9.07 -8.26
C LEU A 174 46.84 10.25 -9.02
N GLU A 175 46.13 11.38 -9.10
CA GLU A 175 46.65 12.60 -9.73
C GLU A 175 47.89 13.13 -8.99
N ASN A 176 47.84 13.21 -7.66
CA ASN A 176 48.97 13.65 -6.85
C ASN A 176 50.19 12.73 -6.98
N LEU A 177 49.98 11.41 -7.02
CA LEU A 177 51.04 10.43 -7.26
C LEU A 177 51.63 10.58 -8.67
N ALA A 178 50.80 10.82 -9.69
CA ALA A 178 51.26 11.07 -11.05
C ALA A 178 52.13 12.33 -11.13
N ASN A 179 51.71 13.42 -10.50
CA ASN A 179 52.47 14.67 -10.43
C ASN A 179 53.79 14.51 -9.67
N THR A 180 53.76 13.83 -8.52
CA THR A 180 54.98 13.52 -7.73
C THR A 180 55.96 12.67 -8.53
N LYS A 181 55.46 11.66 -9.23
CA LYS A 181 56.26 10.82 -10.12
C LYS A 181 56.92 11.66 -11.22
N ALA A 182 56.16 12.55 -11.87
CA ALA A 182 56.68 13.41 -12.93
C ALA A 182 57.79 14.35 -12.40
N GLY A 183 57.57 15.03 -11.27
CA GLY A 183 58.57 15.90 -10.66
C GLY A 183 59.82 15.14 -10.18
N LEU A 184 59.66 13.91 -9.67
CA LEU A 184 60.79 13.07 -9.30
C LEU A 184 61.62 12.70 -10.54
N HIS A 185 60.97 12.29 -11.64
CA HIS A 185 61.65 12.04 -12.90
C HIS A 185 62.43 13.27 -13.39
N GLU A 186 61.84 14.46 -13.38
CA GLU A 186 62.55 15.69 -13.78
C GLU A 186 63.84 15.91 -12.98
N SER A 187 63.78 15.75 -11.65
CA SER A 187 64.94 15.92 -10.78
C SER A 187 66.01 14.82 -10.94
N CYS A 188 65.58 13.56 -11.03
CA CYS A 188 66.48 12.42 -11.18
C CYS A 188 67.14 12.44 -12.56
N ASP A 189 66.37 12.70 -13.62
CA ASP A 189 66.86 12.74 -14.98
C ASP A 189 67.89 13.87 -15.15
N PHE A 190 67.61 15.06 -14.60
CA PHE A 190 68.60 16.15 -14.58
C PHE A 190 69.89 15.76 -13.87
N LEU A 191 69.80 15.13 -12.68
CA LEU A 191 70.98 14.69 -11.93
C LEU A 191 71.77 13.66 -12.74
N MET A 192 71.10 12.65 -13.28
CA MET A 192 71.73 11.56 -14.04
C MET A 192 72.39 12.08 -15.32
N GLN A 193 71.75 12.99 -16.05
CA GLN A 193 72.32 13.60 -17.25
C GLN A 193 73.57 14.43 -16.96
N ASN A 194 73.66 15.06 -15.79
CA ASN A 194 74.77 15.94 -15.42
C ASN A 194 75.81 15.28 -14.51
N PHE A 195 75.60 14.03 -14.09
CA PHE A 195 76.42 13.36 -13.09
C PHE A 195 77.89 13.26 -13.55
N GLU A 196 78.13 12.72 -14.74
CA GLU A 196 79.49 12.54 -15.28
C GLU A 196 80.23 13.85 -15.46
N ALA A 197 79.56 14.88 -16.02
CA ALA A 197 80.16 16.20 -16.21
C ALA A 197 80.56 16.84 -14.86
N ARG A 198 79.70 16.73 -13.85
CA ARG A 198 80.01 17.21 -12.49
C ARG A 198 81.13 16.42 -11.85
N GLN A 199 81.17 15.10 -12.06
CA GLN A 199 82.20 14.23 -11.50
C GLN A 199 83.58 14.55 -12.10
N ALA A 200 83.63 14.82 -13.40
CA ALA A 200 84.84 15.27 -14.10
C ALA A 200 85.33 16.63 -13.57
N ALA A 201 84.46 17.65 -13.55
CA ALA A 201 84.79 18.99 -13.04
C ALA A 201 85.28 18.95 -11.58
N ARG A 202 84.65 18.13 -10.74
CA ARG A 202 85.07 17.96 -9.35
C ARG A 202 86.45 17.28 -9.22
N SER A 203 86.77 16.33 -10.09
CA SER A 203 88.11 15.73 -10.12
C SER A 203 89.17 16.77 -10.47
N GLU A 204 88.90 17.59 -11.49
CA GLU A 204 89.78 18.67 -11.92
C GLU A 204 89.99 19.74 -10.82
N GLU A 205 88.91 20.12 -10.13
CA GLU A 205 89.00 20.99 -8.94
C GLU A 205 89.85 20.38 -7.83
N MET A 206 89.66 19.08 -7.53
CA MET A 206 90.46 18.40 -6.50
C MET A 206 91.95 18.41 -6.86
N ASP A 207 92.28 18.14 -8.11
CA ASP A 207 93.67 18.14 -8.57
C ASP A 207 94.26 19.56 -8.55
N SER A 208 93.48 20.56 -8.91
CA SER A 208 93.86 21.98 -8.79
C SER A 208 94.14 22.38 -7.33
N VAL A 209 93.28 21.95 -6.39
CA VAL A 209 93.48 22.21 -4.95
C VAL A 209 94.71 21.48 -4.41
N LYS A 210 94.96 20.23 -4.83
CA LYS A 210 96.19 19.50 -4.46
C LYS A 210 97.44 20.24 -4.94
N LYS A 211 97.44 20.71 -6.19
CA LYS A 211 98.54 21.51 -6.76
C LYS A 211 98.75 22.79 -5.95
N ALA A 212 97.70 23.55 -5.65
CA ALA A 212 97.80 24.76 -4.83
C ALA A 212 98.36 24.47 -3.43
N LYS A 213 97.93 23.38 -2.78
CA LYS A 213 98.46 22.95 -1.49
C LYS A 213 99.96 22.61 -1.55
N ALA A 214 100.40 21.92 -2.60
CA ALA A 214 101.82 21.59 -2.80
C ALA A 214 102.69 22.85 -2.92
N ILE A 215 102.24 23.84 -3.72
CA ILE A 215 102.90 25.15 -3.84
C ILE A 215 103.04 25.83 -2.47
N LEU A 216 101.95 25.92 -1.71
CA LEU A 216 101.94 26.56 -0.39
C LEU A 216 102.79 25.80 0.66
N SER A 217 103.03 24.51 0.46
CA SER A 217 103.85 23.67 1.33
C SER A 217 105.34 23.67 0.95
N GLY A 218 105.75 24.51 -0.02
CA GLY A 218 107.15 24.70 -0.40
C GLY A 218 107.64 23.90 -1.60
N ALA A 219 106.76 23.21 -2.34
CA ALA A 219 107.13 22.57 -3.61
C ALA A 219 107.45 23.64 -4.66
N THR A 220 108.53 23.45 -5.44
CA THR A 220 108.90 24.40 -6.50
C THR A 220 108.09 24.13 -7.77
N PHE A 221 107.80 25.17 -8.56
CA PHE A 221 106.90 25.08 -9.73
C PHE A 221 107.31 24.00 -10.76
N ALA A 222 108.59 23.63 -10.79
CA ALA A 222 109.14 22.58 -11.66
C ALA A 222 108.78 21.14 -11.22
N GLU A 223 108.48 20.89 -9.94
CA GLU A 223 108.16 19.56 -9.42
C GLU A 223 106.67 19.19 -9.58
N ILE A 224 105.79 20.17 -9.82
CA ILE A 224 104.33 20.02 -9.87
C ILE A 224 103.82 19.66 -11.28
N GLN A 225 104.66 19.79 -12.31
CA GLN A 225 104.31 19.52 -13.72
C GLN A 225 104.67 18.10 -14.21
N LEU A 226 105.32 17.27 -13.38
CA LEU A 226 105.84 15.95 -13.78
C LEU A 226 104.98 14.75 -13.35
N ASP A 227 103.92 14.96 -12.56
CA ASP A 227 102.88 13.98 -12.21
C ASP A 227 101.52 14.38 -12.82
#